data_AF-A0A5D3CJN3-F1
#
_entry.id   AF-A0A5D3CJN3-F1
#
_cell.length_a   1.000
_cell.length_b   1.000
_cell.length_c   1.000
_cell.angle_alpha   90.00
_cell.angle_beta   90.00
_cell.angle_gamma   90.00
#
_symmetry.space_group_name_H-M   'P 1'
#
loop_
_entity.id
_entity.type
_entity.pdbx_description
1 polymer ?
#
loop_
_entity_poly.entity_id
_entity_poly.type
_entity_poly.pdbx_seq_one_letter_code
_entity_poly.pdbx_strand_id
1 'polypeptide(L)'
;MSDPMFDLFVVQKSAKDIWSTLESRYGGDDAGQKKYVVGKWLQFQMTDDKPVVEQIHKYENLVANVLSEGMKMCEILQANVLLEKFRPSWNDCRNHLKHKKKDLKLQELISHMRTEEANRLKDKLASQNLNSVNANLVESSFVNRDRTKQEKGHKGKNS
;
A
#
# COMPACT_ATOMS: atom_id res chain seq x y z
N MET A 1 52.78 -26.85 7.39
CA MET A 1 51.43 -26.64 6.81
C MET A 1 51.48 -25.30 6.10
N SER A 2 51.35 -25.28 4.78
CA SER A 2 51.17 -24.03 4.02
C SER A 2 49.68 -23.76 3.95
N ASP A 3 49.28 -22.54 4.26
CA ASP A 3 47.93 -22.04 4.03
C ASP A 3 47.99 -21.20 2.74
N PRO A 4 47.45 -21.70 1.63
CA PRO A 4 47.52 -21.02 0.33
C PRO A 4 46.86 -19.64 0.34
N MET A 5 45.87 -19.39 1.22
CA MET A 5 45.26 -18.07 1.37
C MET A 5 46.21 -17.14 2.12
N PHE A 6 46.82 -17.61 3.21
CA PHE A 6 47.80 -16.81 3.94
C PHE A 6 49.00 -16.43 3.06
N ASP A 7 49.54 -17.38 2.31
CA ASP A 7 50.69 -17.17 1.42
C ASP A 7 50.37 -16.20 0.25
N LEU A 8 49.11 -16.14 -0.20
CA LEU A 8 48.67 -15.22 -1.25
C LEU A 8 48.57 -13.76 -0.75
N PHE A 9 48.19 -13.57 0.52
CA PHE A 9 47.90 -12.25 1.08
C PHE A 9 49.01 -11.69 1.97
N VAL A 10 49.98 -12.50 2.40
CA VAL A 10 51.14 -12.05 3.22
C VAL A 10 52.01 -11.01 2.51
N VAL A 11 51.97 -10.97 1.18
CA VAL A 11 52.71 -9.99 0.35
C VAL A 11 52.05 -8.60 0.39
N GLN A 12 50.76 -8.52 0.75
CA GLN A 12 50.04 -7.25 0.77
C GLN A 12 50.28 -6.49 2.08
N LYS A 13 50.56 -5.20 1.94
CA LYS A 13 51.03 -4.35 3.06
C LYS A 13 49.89 -3.73 3.87
N SER A 14 48.64 -3.85 3.43
CA SER A 14 47.49 -3.32 4.16
C SER A 14 46.20 -4.12 3.94
N ALA A 15 45.32 -4.09 4.94
CA ALA A 15 43.98 -4.65 4.85
C ALA A 15 43.15 -4.02 3.71
N LYS A 16 43.43 -2.75 3.38
CA LYS A 16 42.80 -2.04 2.26
C LYS A 16 43.18 -2.66 0.91
N ASP A 17 44.45 -2.97 0.71
CA ASP A 17 44.94 -3.55 -0.55
C ASP A 17 44.40 -4.99 -0.72
N ILE A 18 44.35 -5.76 0.37
CA ILE A 18 43.73 -7.09 0.41
C ILE A 18 42.25 -6.99 0.02
N TRP A 19 41.51 -6.05 0.61
CA TRP A 19 40.10 -5.81 0.30
C TRP A 19 39.90 -5.43 -1.17
N SER A 20 40.66 -4.46 -1.69
CA SER A 20 40.57 -4.06 -3.10
C SER A 20 40.94 -5.18 -4.07
N THR A 21 41.90 -6.05 -3.72
CA THR A 21 42.26 -7.21 -4.54
C THR A 21 41.15 -8.25 -4.57
N LEU A 22 40.54 -8.53 -3.41
CA LEU A 22 39.41 -9.44 -3.31
C LEU A 22 38.20 -8.90 -4.07
N GLU A 23 37.89 -7.62 -3.90
CA GLU A 23 36.83 -6.92 -4.61
C GLU A 23 37.08 -6.90 -6.13
N SER A 24 38.32 -6.75 -6.59
CA SER A 24 38.63 -6.86 -8.02
C SER A 24 38.52 -8.28 -8.57
N ARG A 25 38.83 -9.31 -7.77
CA ARG A 25 38.86 -10.72 -8.20
C ARG A 25 37.51 -11.43 -8.06
N TYR A 26 36.73 -11.00 -7.09
CA TYR A 26 35.49 -11.66 -6.65
C TYR A 26 34.34 -10.68 -6.42
N GLY A 27 34.54 -9.37 -6.61
CA GLY A 27 33.45 -8.40 -6.66
C GLY A 27 32.51 -8.82 -7.76
N GLY A 28 31.41 -9.45 -7.35
CA GLY A 28 30.47 -10.11 -8.25
C GLY A 28 29.99 -9.15 -9.31
N ASP A 29 29.73 -9.68 -10.51
CA ASP A 29 29.26 -8.94 -11.69
C ASP A 29 28.30 -7.80 -11.31
N ASP A 30 28.83 -6.57 -11.34
CA ASP A 30 28.09 -5.33 -11.09
C ASP A 30 26.86 -5.23 -12.02
N ALA A 31 26.94 -5.80 -13.24
CA ALA A 31 25.79 -5.88 -14.13
C ALA A 31 24.71 -6.86 -13.65
N GLY A 32 25.09 -7.96 -12.99
CA GLY A 32 24.17 -8.92 -12.38
C GLY A 32 23.41 -8.34 -11.19
N GLN A 33 24.11 -7.59 -10.32
CA GLN A 33 23.51 -6.94 -9.16
C GLN A 33 22.51 -5.86 -9.58
N LYS A 34 22.87 -5.01 -10.55
CA LYS A 34 21.98 -4.01 -11.16
C LYS A 34 20.69 -4.62 -11.71
N LYS A 35 20.82 -5.68 -12.52
CA LYS A 35 19.66 -6.41 -13.08
C LYS A 35 18.77 -6.97 -11.97
N TYR A 36 19.37 -7.50 -10.92
CA TYR A 36 18.65 -8.10 -9.80
C TYR A 36 17.85 -7.07 -8.98
N VAL A 37 18.47 -5.95 -8.60
CA VAL A 37 17.76 -4.92 -7.81
C VAL A 37 16.64 -4.26 -8.61
N VAL A 38 16.84 -4.03 -9.91
CA VAL A 38 15.78 -3.55 -10.81
C VAL A 38 14.66 -4.58 -10.92
N GLY A 39 15.00 -5.87 -11.08
CA GLY A 39 14.03 -6.96 -11.10
C GLY A 39 13.17 -6.99 -9.83
N LYS A 40 13.78 -6.89 -8.65
CA LYS A 40 13.03 -6.84 -7.38
C LYS A 40 12.12 -5.63 -7.28
N TRP A 41 12.59 -4.45 -7.70
CA TRP A 41 11.79 -3.23 -7.69
C TRP A 41 10.58 -3.35 -8.62
N LEU A 42 10.77 -3.87 -9.84
CA LEU A 42 9.68 -4.05 -10.80
C LEU A 42 8.73 -5.19 -10.44
N GLN A 43 9.16 -6.22 -9.71
CA GLN A 43 8.30 -7.33 -9.27
C GLN A 43 7.49 -7.01 -8.02
N PHE A 44 7.84 -5.94 -7.28
CA PHE A 44 7.07 -5.52 -6.13
C PHE A 44 5.60 -5.22 -6.51
N GLN A 45 4.67 -5.65 -5.67
CA GLN A 45 3.25 -5.38 -5.81
C GLN A 45 2.67 -5.19 -4.41
N MET A 46 1.80 -4.19 -4.25
CA MET A 46 1.06 -4.04 -2.99
C MET A 46 -0.08 -5.03 -2.91
N THR A 47 -0.43 -5.34 -1.67
CA THR A 47 -1.39 -6.36 -1.30
C THR A 47 -2.35 -5.80 -0.26
N ASP A 48 -3.57 -6.35 -0.21
CA ASP A 48 -4.63 -5.89 0.69
C ASP A 48 -4.45 -6.37 2.13
N ASP A 49 -3.67 -7.43 2.35
CA ASP A 49 -3.42 -8.04 3.67
C ASP A 49 -2.41 -7.25 4.53
N LYS A 50 -1.67 -6.32 3.95
CA LYS A 50 -0.60 -5.58 4.65
C LYS A 50 -0.93 -4.09 4.82
N PRO A 51 -0.45 -3.46 5.92
CA PRO A 51 -0.54 -2.01 6.09
C PRO A 51 0.16 -1.27 4.94
N VAL A 52 -0.40 -0.15 4.47
CA VAL A 52 0.20 0.62 3.36
C VAL A 52 1.53 1.22 3.78
N VAL A 53 1.66 1.68 5.04
CA VAL A 53 2.92 2.24 5.56
C VAL A 53 4.09 1.26 5.45
N GLU A 54 3.91 0.00 5.85
CA GLU A 54 4.96 -1.03 5.74
C GLU A 54 5.35 -1.26 4.27
N GLN A 55 4.35 -1.32 3.39
CA GLN A 55 4.57 -1.54 1.97
C GLN A 55 5.23 -0.33 1.28
N ILE A 56 4.95 0.91 1.71
CA ILE A 56 5.66 2.12 1.28
C ILE A 56 7.13 2.03 1.66
N HIS A 57 7.45 1.69 2.91
CA HIS A 57 8.85 1.58 3.33
C HIS A 57 9.61 0.49 2.56
N LYS A 58 8.95 -0.64 2.29
CA LYS A 58 9.51 -1.68 1.43
C LYS A 58 9.80 -1.14 0.02
N TYR A 59 8.92 -0.33 -0.54
CA TYR A 59 9.13 0.29 -1.84
C TYR A 59 10.28 1.30 -1.83
N GLU A 60 10.35 2.18 -0.83
CA GLU A 60 11.44 3.15 -0.64
C GLU A 60 12.80 2.45 -0.55
N ASN A 61 12.89 1.33 0.16
CA ASN A 61 14.11 0.52 0.25
C ASN A 61 14.51 -0.08 -1.12
N LEU A 62 13.55 -0.53 -1.92
CA LEU A 62 13.83 -1.05 -3.28
C LEU A 62 14.36 0.06 -4.20
N VAL A 63 13.77 1.26 -4.12
CA VAL A 63 14.28 2.44 -4.84
C VAL A 63 15.69 2.78 -4.37
N ALA A 64 15.94 2.81 -3.06
CA ALA A 64 17.25 3.11 -2.49
C ALA A 64 18.32 2.10 -2.96
N ASN A 65 17.99 0.81 -3.03
CA ASN A 65 18.90 -0.21 -3.56
C ASN A 65 19.22 0.02 -5.04
N VAL A 66 18.25 0.41 -5.86
CA VAL A 66 18.51 0.76 -7.27
C VAL A 66 19.45 1.97 -7.36
N LEU A 67 19.24 2.99 -6.52
CA LEU A 67 20.09 4.18 -6.51
C LEU A 67 21.51 3.90 -5.97
N SER A 68 21.66 2.98 -5.00
CA SER A 68 22.97 2.60 -4.45
C SER A 68 23.87 1.88 -5.45
N GLU A 69 23.28 1.16 -6.41
CA GLU A 69 24.00 0.59 -7.55
C GLU A 69 24.42 1.66 -8.60
N GLY A 70 24.21 2.95 -8.33
CA GLY A 70 24.62 4.05 -9.21
C GLY A 70 23.68 4.31 -10.39
N MET A 71 22.51 3.66 -10.43
CA MET A 71 21.51 3.91 -11.47
C MET A 71 20.74 5.20 -11.17
N LYS A 72 20.77 6.17 -12.10
CA LYS A 72 20.02 7.42 -11.97
C LYS A 72 18.55 7.20 -12.36
N MET A 73 17.63 7.64 -11.52
CA MET A 73 16.19 7.50 -11.76
C MET A 73 15.45 8.76 -11.32
N CYS A 74 14.53 9.27 -12.16
CA CYS A 74 13.76 10.44 -11.80
C CYS A 74 12.63 10.11 -10.80
N GLU A 75 12.33 11.04 -9.90
CA GLU A 75 11.29 10.88 -8.88
C GLU A 75 9.89 10.63 -9.47
N ILE A 76 9.61 11.20 -10.65
CA ILE A 76 8.33 11.04 -11.35
C ILE A 76 8.16 9.59 -11.80
N LEU A 77 9.22 8.94 -12.32
CA LEU A 77 9.16 7.53 -12.68
C LEU A 77 8.96 6.66 -11.44
N GLN A 78 9.64 6.97 -10.33
CA GLN A 78 9.45 6.26 -9.06
C GLN A 78 8.00 6.38 -8.58
N ALA A 79 7.37 7.55 -8.69
CA ALA A 79 5.97 7.74 -8.34
C ALA A 79 5.03 6.94 -9.26
N ASN A 80 5.24 7.02 -10.58
CA ASN A 80 4.40 6.30 -11.55
C ASN A 80 4.49 4.78 -11.39
N VAL A 81 5.69 4.23 -11.13
CA VAL A 81 5.83 2.80 -10.85
C VAL A 81 5.08 2.43 -9.58
N LEU A 82 5.22 3.20 -8.50
CA LEU A 82 4.46 2.97 -7.25
C LEU A 82 2.95 3.01 -7.47
N LEU A 83 2.46 3.96 -8.27
CA LEU A 83 1.04 4.09 -8.64
C LEU A 83 0.51 2.83 -9.34
N GLU A 84 1.32 2.22 -10.20
CA GLU A 84 1.00 0.95 -10.84
C GLU A 84 1.03 -0.23 -9.87
N LYS A 85 1.75 -0.10 -8.74
CA LYS A 85 1.84 -1.14 -7.70
C LYS A 85 0.71 -1.14 -6.69
N PHE A 86 -0.27 -0.24 -6.83
CA PHE A 86 -1.40 -0.16 -5.91
C PHE A 86 -2.16 -1.48 -5.83
N ARG A 87 -2.63 -1.78 -4.62
CA ARG A 87 -3.47 -2.96 -4.35
C ARG A 87 -4.83 -2.83 -5.06
N PRO A 88 -5.47 -3.94 -5.46
CA PRO A 88 -6.72 -3.93 -6.23
C PRO A 88 -7.83 -3.09 -5.58
N SER A 89 -7.94 -3.12 -4.24
CA SER A 89 -8.95 -2.35 -3.52
C SER A 89 -8.78 -0.81 -3.57
N TRP A 90 -7.71 -0.32 -4.22
CA TRP A 90 -7.38 1.10 -4.39
C TRP A 90 -7.54 1.59 -5.84
N ASN A 91 -8.29 0.83 -6.67
CA ASN A 91 -8.42 1.13 -8.09
C ASN A 91 -8.99 2.54 -8.37
N ASP A 92 -9.99 2.98 -7.60
CA ASP A 92 -10.60 4.30 -7.79
C ASP A 92 -9.62 5.44 -7.46
N CYS A 93 -8.89 5.30 -6.35
CA CYS A 93 -7.80 6.21 -5.97
C CYS A 93 -6.72 6.26 -7.06
N ARG A 94 -6.29 5.10 -7.55
CA ARG A 94 -5.31 4.99 -8.65
C ARG A 94 -5.79 5.72 -9.90
N ASN A 95 -7.04 5.50 -10.32
CA ASN A 95 -7.61 6.14 -11.50
C ASN A 95 -7.73 7.65 -11.33
N HIS A 96 -8.18 8.11 -10.15
CA HIS A 96 -8.23 9.53 -9.83
C HIS A 96 -6.85 10.19 -9.96
N LEU A 97 -5.80 9.56 -9.44
CA LEU A 97 -4.44 10.07 -9.54
C LEU A 97 -3.90 10.06 -10.97
N LYS A 98 -4.23 9.05 -11.79
CA LYS A 98 -3.84 8.98 -13.22
C LYS A 98 -4.42 10.10 -14.07
N HIS A 99 -5.63 10.56 -13.76
CA HIS A 99 -6.29 11.63 -14.52
C HIS A 99 -5.89 13.04 -14.07
N LYS A 100 -5.06 13.16 -13.03
CA LYS A 100 -4.56 14.45 -12.55
C LYS A 100 -3.55 15.02 -13.57
N LYS A 101 -3.77 16.26 -14.02
CA LYS A 101 -2.92 16.93 -15.02
C LYS A 101 -1.48 17.24 -14.56
N LYS A 102 -1.18 17.09 -13.27
CA LYS A 102 0.12 17.41 -12.67
C LYS A 102 0.87 16.11 -12.37
N ASP A 103 2.12 16.03 -12.81
CA ASP A 103 3.02 14.97 -12.39
C ASP A 103 3.21 14.98 -10.87
N LEU A 104 3.15 13.79 -10.28
CA LEU A 104 3.37 13.59 -8.85
C LEU A 104 4.82 13.17 -8.61
N LYS A 105 5.47 13.82 -7.65
CA LYS A 105 6.71 13.32 -7.05
C LYS A 105 6.42 12.17 -6.10
N LEU A 106 7.43 11.34 -5.83
CA LEU A 106 7.29 10.16 -4.98
C LEU A 106 6.72 10.52 -3.59
N GLN A 107 7.24 11.58 -2.95
CA GLN A 107 6.78 12.01 -1.63
C GLN A 107 5.35 12.60 -1.64
N GLU A 108 4.95 13.27 -2.73
CA GLU A 108 3.58 13.75 -2.89
C GLU A 108 2.60 12.56 -3.01
N LEU A 109 2.96 11.54 -3.77
CA LEU A 109 2.17 10.31 -3.90
C LEU A 109 2.08 9.56 -2.55
N ILE A 110 3.18 9.42 -1.83
CA ILE A 110 3.22 8.80 -0.49
C ILE A 110 2.30 9.54 0.49
N SER A 111 2.28 10.87 0.46
CA SER A 111 1.38 11.68 1.29
C SER A 111 -0.09 11.42 0.95
N HIS A 112 -0.44 11.38 -0.35
CA HIS A 112 -1.77 10.99 -0.80
C HIS A 112 -2.16 9.60 -0.30
N MET A 113 -1.24 8.64 -0.36
CA MET A 113 -1.49 7.27 0.11
C MET A 113 -1.75 7.21 1.61
N ARG A 114 -0.95 7.89 2.44
CA ARG A 114 -1.17 7.91 3.90
C ARG A 114 -2.52 8.52 4.26
N THR A 115 -2.93 9.58 3.54
CA THR A 115 -4.23 10.23 3.74
C THR A 115 -5.38 9.32 3.35
N GLU A 116 -5.28 8.66 2.19
CA GLU A 116 -6.27 7.70 1.71
C GLU A 116 -6.43 6.51 2.66
N GLU A 117 -5.33 5.95 3.18
CA GLU A 117 -5.40 4.86 4.15
C GLU A 117 -6.13 5.28 5.43
N ALA A 118 -5.83 6.48 5.95
CA ALA A 118 -6.50 7.01 7.13
C ALA A 118 -8.01 7.22 6.89
N ASN A 119 -8.40 7.69 5.71
CA ASN A 119 -9.81 7.86 5.33
C ASN A 119 -10.55 6.51 5.31
N ARG A 120 -9.98 5.51 4.63
CA ARG A 120 -10.58 4.16 4.55
C ARG A 120 -10.72 3.50 5.91
N LEU A 121 -9.77 3.73 6.83
CA LEU A 121 -9.89 3.25 8.21
C LEU A 121 -11.05 3.91 8.97
N LYS A 122 -11.23 5.23 8.81
CA LYS A 122 -12.36 5.97 9.38
C LYS A 122 -13.70 5.47 8.82
N ASP A 123 -13.79 5.28 7.51
CA ASP A 123 -15.00 4.80 6.85
C ASP A 123 -15.39 3.39 7.32
N LYS A 124 -14.38 2.52 7.53
CA LYS A 124 -14.60 1.18 8.07
C LYS A 124 -15.16 1.21 9.49
N LEU A 125 -14.62 2.08 10.35
CA LEU A 125 -15.12 2.27 11.72
C LEU A 125 -16.55 2.85 11.72
N ALA A 126 -16.84 3.83 10.85
CA ALA A 126 -18.17 4.40 10.71
C ALA A 126 -19.19 3.34 10.27
N SER A 127 -18.82 2.52 9.27
CA SER A 127 -19.65 1.40 8.77
C SER A 127 -19.94 0.36 9.85
N GLN A 128 -18.94 0.01 10.68
CA GLN A 128 -19.11 -0.93 11.79
C GLN A 128 -20.05 -0.36 12.87
N ASN A 129 -19.92 0.92 13.21
CA ASN A 129 -20.79 1.57 14.19
C ASN A 129 -22.26 1.61 13.70
N LEU A 130 -22.50 1.93 12.42
CA LEU A 130 -23.85 1.90 11.84
C LEU A 130 -24.49 0.52 11.90
N ASN A 131 -23.72 -0.53 11.57
CA ASN A 131 -24.21 -1.91 11.65
C ASN A 131 -24.54 -2.32 13.09
N SER A 132 -23.76 -1.87 14.08
CA SER A 132 -24.04 -2.11 15.51
C SER A 132 -25.27 -1.36 16.01
N VAL A 133 -25.53 -0.14 15.53
CA VAL A 133 -26.72 0.64 15.91
C VAL A 133 -27.99 0.01 15.34
N ASN A 134 -27.95 -0.45 14.09
CA ASN A 134 -29.09 -1.11 13.45
C ASN A 134 -29.41 -2.50 14.05
N ALA A 135 -28.43 -3.20 14.62
CA ALA A 135 -28.66 -4.47 15.32
C ALA A 135 -29.47 -4.31 16.62
N ASN A 136 -29.49 -3.12 17.21
CA ASN A 136 -30.28 -2.82 18.41
C ASN A 136 -31.69 -2.28 18.11
N LEU A 137 -32.05 -2.09 16.84
CA LEU A 137 -33.42 -1.73 16.45
C LEU A 137 -34.26 -3.02 16.30
N VAL A 138 -34.60 -3.65 17.42
CA VAL A 138 -35.70 -4.62 17.46
C VAL A 138 -36.99 -3.84 17.20
N GLU A 139 -37.63 -4.15 16.07
CA GLU A 139 -38.93 -3.65 15.66
C GLU A 139 -39.95 -3.96 16.77
N SER A 140 -40.19 -2.99 17.66
CA SER A 140 -41.26 -3.08 18.64
C SER A 140 -42.58 -2.99 17.88
N SER A 141 -43.16 -4.15 17.61
CA SER A 141 -44.49 -4.36 17.07
C SER A 141 -45.51 -3.38 17.65
N PHE A 142 -45.97 -2.41 16.85
CA PHE A 142 -47.18 -1.66 17.14
C PHE A 142 -48.39 -2.56 16.85
N VAL A 143 -48.72 -3.42 17.81
CA VAL A 143 -50.02 -4.09 17.89
C VAL A 143 -51.04 -3.04 18.33
N ASN A 144 -51.60 -2.28 17.38
CA ASN A 144 -52.83 -1.53 17.64
C ASN A 144 -54.02 -2.44 17.41
N ARG A 145 -54.33 -3.24 18.44
CA ARG A 145 -55.64 -3.85 18.60
C ARG A 145 -56.55 -2.83 19.28
N ASP A 146 -57.73 -2.69 18.70
CA ASP A 146 -58.99 -2.30 19.36
C ASP A 146 -59.44 -0.83 19.26
N ARG A 147 -60.49 -0.62 18.45
CA ARG A 147 -61.79 -0.09 18.94
C ARG A 147 -62.80 -0.03 17.80
N THR A 148 -63.55 -1.11 17.61
CA THR A 148 -64.85 -1.08 16.93
C THR A 148 -65.87 -0.48 17.90
N LYS A 149 -66.19 0.81 17.73
CA LYS A 149 -67.42 1.39 18.30
C LYS A 149 -68.46 1.51 17.20
N GLN A 150 -69.40 0.57 17.19
CA GLN A 150 -70.71 0.75 16.58
C GLN A 150 -71.44 1.87 17.33
N GLU A 151 -71.90 2.89 16.61
CA GLU A 151 -73.04 3.69 17.08
C GLU A 151 -73.99 4.01 15.93
N LYS A 152 -75.12 3.29 16.00
CA LYS A 152 -76.51 3.71 15.75
C LYS A 152 -76.81 4.51 14.48
N GLY A 153 -77.45 3.81 13.54
CA GLY A 153 -78.27 4.43 12.50
C GLY A 153 -79.44 5.24 13.10
N HIS A 154 -79.76 6.33 12.41
CA HIS A 154 -81.09 6.92 12.43
C HIS A 154 -81.54 7.24 11.01
N LYS A 155 -82.79 6.84 10.74
CA LYS A 155 -83.58 7.01 9.53
C LYS A 155 -83.63 8.47 9.06
N GLY A 156 -83.56 8.66 7.75
CA GLY A 156 -84.17 9.78 7.04
C GLY A 156 -84.65 9.27 5.69
N LYS A 157 -85.96 9.03 5.57
CA LYS A 157 -86.69 8.68 4.34
C LYS A 157 -87.69 9.81 4.09
N ASN A 158 -88.04 9.98 2.81
CA ASN A 158 -89.12 10.79 2.23
C ASN A 158 -88.68 12.21 1.84
N SER A 159 -89.06 12.76 0.69
CA SER A 159 -89.88 12.28 -0.42
C SER A 159 -89.52 13.08 -1.67
#